data_AF-A0A9P5CK10-F1
#
_entry.id   AF-A0A9P5CK10-F1
#
_cell.length_a   1.000
_cell.length_b   1.000
_cell.length_c   1.000
_cell.angle_alpha   90.00
_cell.angle_beta   90.00
_cell.angle_gamma   90.00
#
_symmetry.space_group_name_H-M   'P 1'
#
loop_
_entity.id
_entity.type
_entity.pdbx_description
1 polymer ?
#
loop_
_entity_poly.entity_id
_entity_poly.type
_entity_poly.pdbx_seq_one_letter_code
_entity_poly.pdbx_strand_id
1 'polypeptide(L)'
;MGFLLALMLSFAGLTIAAPTLEHRQTSNTTTTAGTTTQLTFQGAGASFTVNAPLDGSTFQIPNPISVDAITQVGAGNCAFTGINGVKLTVVGTNNGATIAPPQTIESGSCSA
;
A
#
# COMPACT_ATOMS: atom_id res chain seq x y z
N MET A 1 -49.10 55.40 -26.03
CA MET A 1 -49.82 54.24 -25.47
C MET A 1 -48.80 53.33 -24.78
N GLY A 2 -48.96 53.08 -23.48
CA GLY A 2 -48.12 52.21 -22.62
C GLY A 2 -46.92 52.96 -22.01
N PHE A 3 -46.82 53.33 -20.74
CA PHE A 3 -47.35 52.87 -19.44
C PHE A 3 -46.75 51.56 -18.91
N LEU A 4 -46.07 51.66 -17.75
CA LEU A 4 -45.65 50.62 -16.77
C LEU A 4 -44.58 49.62 -17.28
N LEU A 5 -43.67 49.03 -16.49
CA LEU A 5 -43.69 48.66 -15.07
C LEU A 5 -42.28 48.22 -14.60
N ALA A 6 -41.94 48.60 -13.35
CA ALA A 6 -41.17 47.91 -12.29
C ALA A 6 -39.97 46.97 -12.62
N LEU A 7 -38.79 47.24 -12.04
CA LEU A 7 -38.29 46.70 -10.77
C LEU A 7 -38.11 45.17 -10.77
N MET A 8 -36.86 44.69 -10.74
CA MET A 8 -36.41 43.63 -9.82
C MET A 8 -34.88 43.62 -9.76
N LEU A 9 -34.33 43.96 -8.60
CA LEU A 9 -32.96 43.64 -8.23
C LEU A 9 -32.91 42.16 -7.83
N SER A 10 -32.23 41.33 -8.61
CA SER A 10 -31.94 39.94 -8.23
C SER A 10 -30.47 39.83 -7.85
N PHE A 11 -30.20 39.85 -6.54
CA PHE A 11 -28.92 39.44 -5.99
C PHE A 11 -28.82 37.91 -6.10
N ALA A 12 -28.17 37.40 -7.15
CA ALA A 12 -27.75 36.01 -7.17
C ALA A 12 -26.52 35.89 -6.25
N GLY A 13 -26.75 35.40 -5.03
CA GLY A 13 -25.69 35.13 -4.07
C GLY A 13 -24.64 34.17 -4.65
N LEU A 14 -23.38 34.55 -4.50
CA LEU A 14 -22.24 33.68 -4.77
C LEU A 14 -22.29 32.49 -3.81
N THR A 15 -22.64 31.31 -4.32
CA THR A 15 -22.38 30.07 -3.60
C THR A 15 -20.87 29.83 -3.67
N ILE A 16 -20.20 30.08 -2.55
CA ILE A 16 -18.82 29.62 -2.35
C ILE A 16 -18.95 28.11 -2.19
N ALA A 17 -18.73 27.36 -3.28
CA ALA A 17 -18.34 25.97 -3.14
C ALA A 17 -16.97 26.00 -2.44
N ALA A 18 -16.98 25.87 -1.11
CA ALA A 18 -15.76 25.62 -0.37
C ALA A 18 -15.13 24.38 -1.00
N PRO A 19 -13.82 24.40 -1.34
CA PRO A 19 -13.14 23.13 -1.55
C PRO A 19 -13.32 22.39 -0.22
N THR A 20 -14.11 21.31 -0.24
CA THR A 20 -13.92 20.27 0.76
C THR A 20 -12.44 20.01 0.74
N LEU A 21 -11.83 20.23 1.89
CA LEU A 21 -10.46 19.86 2.19
C LEU A 21 -10.47 18.34 2.13
N GLU A 22 -10.49 17.83 0.91
CA GLU A 22 -10.10 16.48 0.60
C GLU A 22 -8.64 16.47 1.04
N HIS A 23 -8.43 15.97 2.26
CA HIS A 23 -7.25 15.22 2.53
C HIS A 23 -7.31 14.03 1.56
N ARG A 24 -7.04 14.31 0.27
CA ARG A 24 -6.26 13.44 -0.58
C ARG A 24 -4.94 13.37 0.18
N GLN A 25 -4.96 12.52 1.19
CA GLN A 25 -3.91 11.56 1.33
C GLN A 25 -3.78 10.98 -0.08
N THR A 26 -2.91 11.60 -0.88
CA THR A 26 -1.84 10.89 -1.57
C THR A 26 -1.07 10.09 -0.52
N SER A 27 -1.78 9.18 0.14
CA SER A 27 -1.34 7.83 0.24
C SER A 27 -1.10 7.46 -1.21
N ASN A 28 0.17 7.44 -1.55
CA ASN A 28 0.81 6.57 -2.50
C ASN A 28 0.46 5.07 -2.26
N THR A 29 -0.80 4.80 -1.88
CA THR A 29 -1.52 3.57 -2.13
C THR A 29 -1.98 3.65 -3.58
N THR A 30 -1.00 3.56 -4.48
CA THR A 30 -1.24 3.10 -5.83
C THR A 30 -1.64 1.64 -5.72
N THR A 31 -2.91 1.41 -5.37
CA THR A 31 -3.63 0.19 -5.71
C THR A 31 -3.89 0.24 -7.22
N THR A 32 -2.82 0.23 -8.01
CA THR A 32 -2.90 -0.32 -9.36
C THR A 32 -2.83 -1.81 -9.12
N ALA A 33 -3.95 -2.50 -9.30
CA ALA A 33 -3.97 -3.95 -9.43
C ALA A 33 -2.99 -4.32 -10.57
N GLY A 34 -1.72 -4.56 -10.22
CA GLY A 34 -0.61 -4.67 -11.19
C GLY A 34 0.75 -4.10 -10.75
N THR A 35 0.86 -3.28 -9.69
CA THR A 35 2.17 -2.70 -9.25
C THR A 35 2.54 -2.96 -7.80
N THR A 36 1.68 -3.62 -7.02
CA THR A 36 1.97 -3.99 -5.62
C THR A 36 1.64 -5.46 -5.41
N THR A 37 2.36 -6.13 -4.52
CA THR A 37 2.09 -7.50 -4.09
C THR A 37 1.83 -7.54 -2.59
N GLN A 38 0.89 -8.37 -2.17
CA GLN A 38 0.56 -8.56 -0.77
C GLN A 38 1.43 -9.69 -0.21
N LEU A 39 2.13 -9.39 0.87
CA LEU A 39 3.00 -10.32 1.56
C LEU A 39 2.48 -10.56 2.97
N THR A 40 2.22 -11.82 3.29
CA THR A 40 1.85 -12.26 4.62
C THR A 40 2.98 -13.07 5.20
N PHE A 41 3.57 -12.55 6.27
CA PHE A 41 4.60 -13.21 7.04
C PHE A 41 3.95 -13.89 8.24
N GLN A 42 4.29 -15.14 8.46
CA GLN A 42 3.80 -15.97 9.54
C GLN A 42 4.99 -16.51 10.31
N GLY A 43 4.97 -16.40 11.64
CA GLY A 43 5.93 -17.07 12.49
C GLY A 43 5.84 -16.68 13.96
N ALA A 44 6.46 -17.48 14.82
CA ALA A 44 6.38 -17.37 16.28
C ALA A 44 4.94 -17.23 16.84
N GLY A 45 3.95 -17.81 16.16
CA GLY A 45 2.53 -17.72 16.52
C GLY A 45 1.83 -16.40 16.16
N ALA A 46 2.51 -15.51 15.43
CA ALA A 46 1.95 -14.25 14.92
C ALA A 46 1.97 -14.22 13.38
N SER A 47 1.10 -13.38 12.80
CA SER A 47 1.12 -13.10 11.37
C SER A 47 0.88 -11.62 11.12
N PHE A 48 1.60 -11.04 10.16
CA PHE A 48 1.36 -9.68 9.72
C PHE A 48 1.43 -9.60 8.20
N THR A 49 0.70 -8.65 7.65
CA THR A 49 0.60 -8.44 6.20
C THR A 49 1.11 -7.06 5.85
N VAL A 50 1.94 -6.99 4.81
CA VAL A 50 2.41 -5.73 4.22
C VAL A 50 2.14 -5.76 2.73
N ASN A 51 1.89 -4.58 2.16
CA ASN A 51 1.81 -4.41 0.72
C ASN A 51 3.16 -3.86 0.26
N ALA A 52 3.86 -4.65 -0.55
CA ALA A 52 5.14 -4.25 -1.12
C ALA A 52 4.94 -3.70 -2.53
N PRO A 53 5.57 -2.57 -2.87
CA PRO A 53 5.62 -2.12 -4.26
C PRO A 53 6.53 -3.03 -5.10
N LEU A 54 6.12 -3.28 -6.34
CA LEU A 54 6.85 -4.07 -7.35
C LEU A 54 7.82 -3.21 -8.17
N ASP A 55 8.21 -2.05 -7.66
CA ASP A 55 9.08 -1.07 -8.30
C ASP A 55 10.58 -1.30 -7.99
N GLY A 56 10.91 -2.29 -7.15
CA GLY A 56 12.25 -2.56 -6.64
C GLY A 56 12.63 -1.73 -5.41
N SER A 57 11.75 -0.86 -4.92
CA SER A 57 11.99 -0.07 -3.71
C SER A 57 12.09 -0.98 -2.48
N THR A 58 13.06 -0.69 -1.62
CA THR A 58 13.20 -1.41 -0.35
C THR A 58 12.25 -0.82 0.70
N PHE A 59 11.48 -1.67 1.36
CA PHE A 59 10.63 -1.31 2.49
C PHE A 59 11.17 -1.96 3.77
N GLN A 60 11.01 -1.24 4.87
CA GLN A 60 11.36 -1.74 6.20
C GLN A 60 10.18 -2.50 6.78
N ILE A 61 10.47 -3.60 7.47
CA ILE A 61 9.47 -4.36 8.21
C ILE A 61 9.48 -3.84 9.66
N PRO A 62 8.43 -3.12 10.09
CA PRO A 62 8.43 -2.45 11.39
C PRO A 62 8.34 -3.42 12.57
N ASN A 63 8.00 -4.69 12.33
CA ASN A 63 7.91 -5.72 13.36
C ASN A 63 8.79 -6.93 13.02
N PRO A 64 10.05 -6.94 13.49
CA PRO A 64 10.96 -8.06 13.29
C PRO A 64 10.49 -9.26 14.14
N ILE A 65 9.54 -10.04 13.60
CA ILE A 65 9.19 -11.36 14.15
C ILE A 65 10.03 -12.43 13.47
N SER A 66 10.26 -13.54 14.16
CA SER A 66 10.81 -14.75 13.55
C SER A 66 9.78 -15.31 12.58
N VAL A 67 10.07 -15.28 11.29
CA VAL A 67 9.19 -15.75 10.22
C VAL A 67 9.54 -17.19 9.88
N ASP A 68 8.53 -18.05 9.93
CA ASP A 68 8.57 -19.47 9.58
C ASP A 68 7.98 -19.73 8.19
N ALA A 69 7.04 -18.88 7.73
CA ALA A 69 6.43 -18.99 6.41
C ALA A 69 6.10 -17.62 5.80
N ILE A 70 6.32 -17.49 4.49
CA ILE A 70 5.94 -16.31 3.72
C ILE A 70 4.94 -16.71 2.64
N THR A 71 3.79 -16.05 2.65
CA THR A 71 2.78 -16.16 1.60
C THR A 71 2.76 -14.87 0.80
N GLN A 72 2.90 -14.99 -0.52
CA GLN A 72 2.82 -13.88 -1.46
C GLN A 72 1.58 -14.06 -2.33
N VAL A 73 0.72 -13.04 -2.34
CA VAL A 73 -0.44 -12.93 -3.22
C VAL A 73 -0.15 -11.86 -4.27
N GLY A 74 -0.13 -12.28 -5.54
CA GLY A 74 0.20 -11.42 -6.69
C GLY A 74 1.41 -11.92 -7.48
N ALA A 75 1.70 -11.21 -8.57
CA ALA A 75 2.89 -11.44 -9.41
C ALA A 75 4.09 -10.64 -8.89
N GLY A 76 5.29 -11.10 -9.21
CA GLY A 76 6.55 -10.45 -8.83
C GLY A 76 7.48 -11.33 -8.01
N ASN A 77 8.73 -10.91 -7.93
CA ASN A 77 9.81 -11.53 -7.18
C ASN A 77 10.17 -10.63 -6.01
N CYS A 78 10.10 -11.19 -4.80
CA CYS A 78 10.42 -10.48 -3.58
C CYS A 78 11.70 -11.03 -2.95
N ALA A 79 12.60 -10.15 -2.54
CA ALA A 79 13.78 -10.47 -1.77
C ALA A 79 13.69 -9.84 -0.39
N PHE A 80 13.88 -10.65 0.65
CA PHE A 80 13.86 -10.28 2.05
C PHE A 80 15.26 -10.37 2.64
N THR A 81 15.60 -9.44 3.51
CA THR A 81 16.85 -9.45 4.27
C THR A 81 16.51 -9.54 5.75
N GLY A 82 17.04 -10.55 6.42
CA GLY A 82 16.94 -10.73 7.86
C GLY A 82 18.00 -9.95 8.62
N ILE A 83 17.78 -9.79 9.92
CA ILE A 83 18.66 -9.03 10.83
C ILE A 83 20.10 -9.59 10.88
N ASN A 84 20.26 -10.89 10.61
CA ASN A 84 21.56 -11.56 10.55
C ASN A 84 22.24 -11.42 9.16
N GLY A 85 21.70 -10.59 8.27
CA GLY A 85 22.15 -10.46 6.87
C GLY A 85 21.74 -11.62 5.96
N VAL A 86 20.93 -12.56 6.47
CA VAL A 86 20.40 -13.70 5.70
C VAL A 86 19.43 -13.16 4.65
N LYS A 87 19.66 -13.50 3.37
CA LYS A 87 18.77 -13.13 2.27
C LYS A 87 17.86 -14.28 1.90
N LEU A 88 16.57 -13.99 1.80
CA LEU A 88 15.51 -14.92 1.42
C LEU A 88 14.84 -14.39 0.17
N THR A 89 14.94 -15.13 -0.94
CA THR A 89 14.30 -14.73 -2.20
C THR A 89 13.11 -15.62 -2.46
N VAL A 90 11.95 -14.99 -2.62
CA VAL A 90 10.67 -15.59 -2.95
C VAL A 90 10.34 -15.19 -4.39
N VAL A 91 10.22 -16.17 -5.27
CA VAL A 91 10.08 -15.96 -6.73
C VAL A 91 8.66 -16.30 -7.16
N GLY A 92 7.91 -15.32 -7.65
CA GLY A 92 6.51 -15.47 -8.07
C GLY A 92 5.52 -15.65 -6.91
N THR A 93 4.28 -15.98 -7.25
CA THR A 93 3.23 -16.26 -6.27
C THR A 93 3.61 -17.49 -5.44
N ASN A 94 4.03 -17.28 -4.19
CA ASN A 94 4.41 -18.35 -3.29
C ASN A 94 3.36 -18.52 -2.20
N ASN A 95 2.77 -19.71 -2.13
CA ASN A 95 1.72 -20.01 -1.17
C ASN A 95 2.30 -20.67 0.10
N GLY A 96 3.30 -20.02 0.73
CA GLY A 96 3.91 -20.51 1.97
C GLY A 96 5.30 -21.12 1.76
N ALA A 97 6.25 -20.32 1.30
CA ALA A 97 7.66 -20.72 1.35
C ALA A 97 8.06 -20.91 2.82
N THR A 98 8.35 -22.15 3.23
CA THR A 98 8.73 -22.47 4.61
C THR A 98 10.20 -22.16 4.83
N ILE A 99 10.50 -21.36 5.85
CA ILE A 99 11.83 -20.90 6.20
C ILE A 99 12.25 -21.67 7.45
N ALA A 100 13.17 -22.62 7.29
CA ALA A 100 13.76 -23.37 8.40
C ALA A 100 15.28 -23.19 8.39
N PRO A 101 15.91 -22.68 9.47
CA PRO A 101 15.30 -22.25 10.74
C PRO A 101 14.54 -20.92 10.63
N PRO A 102 13.49 -20.65 11.44
CA PRO A 102 12.81 -19.35 11.49
C PRO A 102 13.79 -18.18 11.51
N GLN A 103 13.62 -17.21 10.61
CA GLN A 103 14.50 -16.05 10.50
C GLN A 103 13.74 -14.76 10.78
N THR A 104 14.35 -13.85 11.51
CA THR A 104 13.81 -12.51 11.74
C THR A 104 14.07 -11.63 10.52
N ILE A 105 13.00 -11.14 9.88
CA ILE A 105 13.09 -10.29 8.68
C ILE A 105 13.09 -8.81 9.08
N GLU A 106 14.04 -8.05 8.55
CA GLU A 106 14.19 -6.61 8.81
C GLU A 106 13.69 -5.77 7.65
N SER A 107 13.97 -6.18 6.41
CA SER A 107 13.60 -5.42 5.22
C SER A 107 13.27 -6.33 4.04
N GLY A 108 12.58 -5.77 3.05
CA GLY A 108 12.24 -6.46 1.82
C GLY A 108 12.23 -5.53 0.63
N SER A 109 12.32 -6.10 -0.57
CA SER A 109 12.17 -5.40 -1.85
C SER A 109 11.45 -6.34 -2.81
N CYS A 110 10.57 -5.81 -3.65
CA CYS A 110 9.86 -6.61 -4.64
C CYS A 110 9.94 -5.96 -6.01
N SER A 111 9.98 -6.77 -7.06
CA SER A 111 10.00 -6.33 -8.45
C SER A 111 9.10 -7.22 -9.30
N ALA A 112 8.43 -6.66 -10.31
CA ALA A 112 7.53 -7.41 -11.20
C ALA A 112 8.25 -8.48 -12.04
#